data_AF-A0A1H8ZXW1-F1
#
_entry.id   AF-A0A1H8ZXW1-F1
#
_cell.length_a   1.000
_cell.length_b   1.000
_cell.length_c   1.000
_cell.angle_alpha   90.00
_cell.angle_beta   90.00
_cell.angle_gamma   90.00
#
_symmetry.space_group_name_H-M   'P 1'
#
loop_
_entity.id
_entity.type
_entity.pdbx_description
1 polymer ?
#
loop_
_entity_poly.entity_id
_entity_poly.type
_entity_poly.pdbx_seq_one_letter_code
_entity_poly.pdbx_strand_id
1 'polypeptide(L)'
;MKKRLVSFIESLLKIFAVIILMFAIATVLIGKEAESFPNLFMTENKGIAITTFFQLFAFSFFICVLRLVFFTDVFLKKTNLILRNIFFFVLTIVVFVIIALICHWIPDRLLIWILVLASYSLSTVISILITHFFTKKEDEKLNDALAKIQERSKE
;
A
#
# COMPACT_ATOMS: atom_id res chain seq x y z
N MET A 1 -20.79 -1.04 15.46
CA MET A 1 -20.66 -0.27 14.20
C MET A 1 -19.71 0.92 14.31
N LYS A 2 -19.92 1.87 15.25
CA LYS A 2 -19.07 3.07 15.43
C LYS A 2 -17.56 2.80 15.47
N LYS A 3 -17.10 1.81 16.26
CA LYS A 3 -15.66 1.44 16.34
C LYS A 3 -15.06 0.97 15.00
N ARG A 4 -15.82 0.26 14.16
CA ARG A 4 -15.36 -0.21 12.85
C ARG A 4 -15.24 0.94 11.84
N LEU A 5 -16.19 1.88 11.86
CA LEU A 5 -16.15 3.07 10.99
C LEU A 5 -14.98 3.99 11.37
N VAL A 6 -14.74 4.22 12.66
CA VAL A 6 -13.60 5.02 13.13
C VAL A 6 -12.28 4.37 12.70
N SER A 7 -12.11 3.07 12.92
CA SER A 7 -10.91 2.34 12.49
C SER A 7 -10.69 2.35 10.97
N PHE A 8 -11.78 2.34 10.18
CA PHE A 8 -11.70 2.49 8.73
C PHE A 8 -11.20 3.88 8.32
N ILE A 9 -11.79 4.95 8.90
CA ILE A 9 -11.38 6.33 8.62
C ILE A 9 -9.92 6.55 9.04
N GLU A 10 -9.51 6.03 10.20
CA GLU A 10 -8.10 6.09 10.62
C GLU A 10 -7.18 5.40 9.62
N SER A 11 -7.55 4.22 9.13
CA SER A 11 -6.75 3.49 8.13
C SER A 11 -6.68 4.23 6.81
N LEU A 12 -7.80 4.80 6.36
CA LEU A 12 -7.89 5.62 5.16
C LEU A 12 -6.97 6.83 5.24
N LEU A 13 -7.06 7.60 6.34
CA LEU A 13 -6.26 8.79 6.55
C LEU A 13 -4.76 8.47 6.67
N LYS A 14 -4.38 7.35 7.31
CA LYS A 14 -3.00 6.89 7.37
C LYS A 14 -2.44 6.57 5.98
N ILE A 15 -3.19 5.81 5.17
CA ILE A 15 -2.78 5.48 3.80
C ILE A 15 -2.64 6.75 2.97
N PHE A 16 -3.63 7.64 3.04
CA PHE A 16 -3.63 8.89 2.31
C PHE A 16 -2.47 9.80 2.69
N ALA A 17 -2.19 9.96 3.99
CA ALA A 17 -1.07 10.76 4.48
C ALA A 17 0.28 10.22 3.98
N VAL A 18 0.48 8.90 4.00
CA VAL A 18 1.69 8.26 3.48
C VAL A 18 1.83 8.50 1.98
N ILE A 19 0.75 8.34 1.20
CA ILE A 19 0.78 8.60 -0.24
C ILE A 19 1.15 10.05 -0.53
N ILE A 20 0.48 11.02 0.11
CA ILE A 20 0.80 12.44 -0.09
C ILE A 20 2.25 12.74 0.28
N LEU A 21 2.75 12.21 1.40
CA LEU A 21 4.13 12.46 1.82
C LEU A 21 5.12 11.93 0.78
N MET A 22 4.90 10.71 0.28
CA MET A 22 5.73 10.11 -0.78
C MET A 22 5.69 10.95 -2.06
N PHE A 23 4.51 11.41 -2.48
CA PHE A 23 4.38 12.27 -3.66
C PHE A 23 5.03 13.64 -3.45
N ALA A 24 4.88 14.25 -2.27
CA ALA A 24 5.52 15.53 -1.94
C ALA A 24 7.06 15.42 -1.99
N ILE A 25 7.63 14.34 -1.44
CA ILE A 25 9.06 14.05 -1.54
C ILE A 25 9.47 13.89 -3.01
N ALA A 26 8.71 13.10 -3.78
CA ALA A 26 8.99 12.90 -5.20
C ALA A 26 8.94 14.22 -6.00
N THR A 27 7.98 15.11 -5.71
CA THR A 27 7.89 16.44 -6.33
C THR A 27 9.09 17.32 -5.96
N VAL A 28 9.57 17.28 -4.72
CA VAL A 28 10.77 18.05 -4.31
C VAL A 28 12.03 17.54 -5.01
N LEU A 29 12.16 16.22 -5.15
CA LEU A 29 13.37 15.60 -5.72
C LEU A 29 13.42 15.66 -7.25
N ILE A 30 12.29 15.47 -7.93
CA ILE A 30 12.22 15.22 -9.38
C ILE A 30 11.33 16.25 -10.11
N GLY A 31 10.55 17.06 -9.38
CA GLY A 31 9.55 17.96 -9.95
C GLY A 31 10.08 18.97 -10.97
N LYS A 32 11.34 19.43 -10.82
CA LYS A 32 11.97 20.35 -11.78
C LYS A 32 12.32 19.70 -13.12
N GLU A 33 12.65 18.42 -13.12
CA GLU A 33 12.91 17.65 -14.35
C GLU A 33 11.60 17.11 -14.96
N ALA A 34 10.54 17.06 -14.14
CA ALA A 34 9.25 16.50 -14.49
C ALA A 34 8.25 17.48 -15.14
N GLU A 35 8.64 18.74 -15.42
CA GLU A 35 7.79 19.74 -16.10
C GLU A 35 7.25 19.26 -17.46
N SER A 36 7.95 18.31 -18.09
CA SER A 36 7.56 17.71 -19.38
C SER A 36 6.58 16.53 -19.25
N PHE A 37 6.11 16.20 -18.04
CA PHE A 37 5.22 15.06 -17.77
C PHE A 37 3.79 15.51 -17.42
N PRO A 38 2.76 14.80 -17.89
CA PRO A 38 1.36 15.22 -17.78
C PRO A 38 0.82 15.20 -16.34
N ASN A 39 -0.07 16.15 -16.05
CA ASN A 39 -1.01 16.34 -14.93
C ASN A 39 -0.53 16.24 -13.47
N LEU A 40 0.33 15.28 -13.11
CA LEU A 40 0.71 15.01 -11.71
C LEU A 40 1.78 15.98 -11.20
N PHE A 41 2.67 16.41 -12.11
CA PHE A 41 3.78 17.34 -11.83
C PHE A 41 3.67 18.65 -12.62
N MET A 42 2.61 18.80 -13.42
CA MET A 42 2.41 19.90 -14.37
C MET A 42 1.99 21.23 -13.72
N THR A 43 1.95 21.32 -12.39
CA THR A 43 1.67 22.58 -11.70
C THR A 43 2.98 23.35 -11.53
N GLU A 44 3.30 24.20 -12.51
CA GLU A 44 4.41 25.18 -12.53
C GLU A 44 4.72 25.80 -11.15
N ASN A 45 5.55 25.14 -10.34
CA ASN A 45 5.97 25.65 -9.03
C ASN A 45 4.81 26.02 -8.06
N LYS A 46 3.59 25.49 -8.28
CA LYS A 46 2.36 25.83 -7.55
C LYS A 46 1.86 24.73 -6.61
N GLY A 47 2.60 23.63 -6.50
CA GLY A 47 2.27 22.49 -5.62
C GLY A 47 1.33 21.46 -6.27
N ILE A 48 0.80 20.55 -5.45
CA ILE A 48 -0.10 19.49 -5.91
C ILE A 48 -1.48 20.11 -6.22
N ALA A 49 -1.98 19.92 -7.45
CA ALA A 49 -3.31 20.41 -7.81
C ALA A 49 -4.40 19.80 -6.91
N ILE A 50 -5.42 20.59 -6.56
CA ILE A 50 -6.51 20.12 -5.69
C ILE A 50 -7.25 18.92 -6.30
N THR A 51 -7.33 18.84 -7.63
CA THR A 51 -7.86 17.70 -8.37
C THR A 51 -7.04 16.44 -8.12
N THR A 52 -5.71 16.53 -8.19
CA THR A 52 -4.78 15.43 -7.87
C THR A 52 -4.92 14.99 -6.42
N PHE A 53 -5.15 15.91 -5.49
CA PHE A 53 -5.41 15.58 -4.08
C PHE A 53 -6.64 14.68 -3.91
N PHE A 54 -7.76 15.00 -4.59
CA PHE A 54 -8.95 14.16 -4.58
C PHE A 54 -8.74 12.82 -5.31
N GLN A 55 -7.94 12.79 -6.37
CA GLN A 55 -7.58 11.54 -7.05
C GLN A 55 -6.74 10.63 -6.15
N LEU A 56 -5.76 11.17 -5.42
CA LEU A 56 -4.97 10.44 -4.42
C LEU A 56 -5.84 9.97 -3.25
N PHE A 57 -6.85 10.77 -2.85
CA PHE A 57 -7.80 10.37 -1.82
C PHE A 57 -8.68 9.21 -2.28
N ALA A 58 -9.19 9.27 -3.52
CA ALA A 58 -9.96 8.19 -4.13
C ALA A 58 -9.13 6.91 -4.24
N PHE A 59 -7.86 7.02 -4.66
CA PHE A 59 -6.94 5.89 -4.69
C PHE A 59 -6.75 5.27 -3.29
N SER A 60 -6.50 6.10 -2.28
CA SER A 60 -6.38 5.67 -0.87
C SER A 60 -7.65 4.99 -0.37
N PHE A 61 -8.82 5.50 -0.78
CA PHE A 61 -10.11 4.92 -0.47
C PHE A 61 -10.25 3.52 -1.05
N PHE A 62 -9.95 3.32 -2.33
CA PHE A 62 -9.98 2.00 -2.95
C PHE A 62 -8.99 1.03 -2.29
N ILE A 63 -7.75 1.45 -2.01
CA ILE A 63 -6.78 0.62 -1.28
C ILE A 63 -7.33 0.22 0.11
N CYS A 64 -7.97 1.15 0.82
CA CYS A 64 -8.54 0.88 2.14
C CYS A 64 -9.70 -0.12 2.05
N VAL A 65 -10.58 0.00 1.05
CA VAL A 65 -11.65 -0.97 0.79
C VAL A 65 -11.08 -2.34 0.45
N LEU A 66 -10.07 -2.42 -0.43
CA LEU A 66 -9.38 -3.67 -0.73
C LEU A 66 -8.77 -4.29 0.53
N ARG A 67 -8.14 -3.49 1.38
CA ARG A 67 -7.59 -3.95 2.65
C ARG A 67 -8.68 -4.55 3.52
N LEU A 68 -9.84 -3.91 3.63
CA LEU A 68 -10.96 -4.49 4.37
C LEU A 68 -11.42 -5.81 3.78
N VAL A 69 -11.58 -5.91 2.45
CA VAL A 69 -12.03 -7.15 1.81
C VAL A 69 -11.05 -8.29 2.04
N PHE A 70 -9.74 -8.04 1.89
CA PHE A 70 -8.70 -9.05 2.04
C PHE A 70 -8.33 -9.35 3.49
N PHE A 71 -8.41 -8.39 4.42
CA PHE A 71 -8.01 -8.60 5.82
C PHE A 71 -9.19 -8.82 6.77
N THR A 72 -10.43 -8.78 6.29
CA THR A 72 -11.59 -9.23 7.08
C THR A 72 -11.69 -10.76 7.03
N ASP A 73 -11.92 -11.39 8.19
CA ASP A 73 -12.06 -12.84 8.38
C ASP A 73 -13.15 -13.52 7.53
N VAL A 74 -13.98 -12.74 6.81
CA VAL A 74 -15.12 -13.22 6.03
C VAL A 74 -14.69 -14.06 4.81
N PHE A 75 -13.54 -13.78 4.20
CA PHE A 75 -13.06 -14.51 3.02
C PHE A 75 -12.08 -15.68 3.33
N LEU A 76 -11.62 -15.83 4.58
CA LEU A 76 -10.28 -16.42 4.83
C LEU A 76 -10.17 -17.31 6.06
N LYS A 77 -11.00 -18.33 6.19
CA LYS A 77 -10.75 -19.40 7.19
C LYS A 77 -9.65 -20.41 6.79
N LYS A 78 -9.04 -20.32 5.59
CA LYS A 78 -8.19 -21.41 5.06
C LYS A 78 -6.97 -21.04 4.22
N THR A 79 -6.67 -19.77 3.97
CA THR A 79 -5.67 -19.41 2.94
C THR A 79 -4.39 -18.85 3.56
N ASN A 80 -3.23 -19.30 3.06
CA ASN A 80 -1.91 -18.92 3.52
C ASN A 80 -1.72 -17.38 3.50
N LEU A 81 -1.18 -16.81 4.59
CA LEU A 81 -0.94 -15.37 4.76
C LEU A 81 -0.17 -14.76 3.58
N ILE A 82 0.76 -15.53 3.00
CA ILE A 82 1.57 -15.12 1.85
C ILE A 82 0.71 -14.93 0.60
N LEU A 83 -0.21 -15.87 0.31
CA LEU A 83 -1.07 -15.80 -0.87
C LEU A 83 -2.03 -14.61 -0.78
N ARG A 84 -2.52 -14.31 0.41
CA ARG A 84 -3.34 -13.11 0.68
C ARG A 84 -2.59 -11.83 0.35
N ASN A 85 -1.33 -11.72 0.75
CA ASN A 85 -0.53 -10.52 0.51
C ASN A 85 -0.22 -10.35 -0.98
N ILE A 86 0.06 -11.46 -1.68
CA ILE A 86 0.24 -11.45 -3.14
C ILE A 86 -1.03 -10.96 -3.85
N PHE A 87 -2.21 -11.48 -3.48
CA PHE A 87 -3.45 -11.06 -4.13
C PHE A 87 -3.78 -9.59 -3.84
N PHE A 88 -3.64 -9.14 -2.60
CA PHE A 88 -3.83 -7.74 -2.22
C PHE A 88 -2.90 -6.81 -3.02
N PHE A 89 -1.65 -7.22 -3.21
CA PHE A 89 -0.68 -6.48 -3.97
C PHE A 89 -1.05 -6.37 -5.45
N VAL A 90 -1.34 -7.51 -6.11
CA VAL A 90 -1.77 -7.54 -7.52
C VAL A 90 -2.99 -6.65 -7.73
N LEU A 91 -3.97 -6.71 -6.83
CA LEU A 91 -5.18 -5.91 -6.95
C LEU A 91 -4.92 -4.41 -6.73
N THR A 92 -3.97 -4.08 -5.85
CA THR A 92 -3.52 -2.69 -5.67
C THR A 92 -2.83 -2.16 -6.95
N ILE A 93 -2.04 -2.98 -7.66
CA ILE A 93 -1.49 -2.62 -8.98
C ILE A 93 -2.61 -2.31 -9.95
N VAL A 94 -3.60 -3.20 -10.05
CA VAL A 94 -4.72 -3.04 -10.99
C VAL A 94 -5.46 -1.73 -10.72
N VAL A 95 -5.77 -1.44 -9.47
CA VAL A 95 -6.41 -0.17 -9.09
C VAL A 95 -5.52 1.02 -9.44
N PHE A 96 -4.22 0.95 -9.15
CA PHE A 96 -3.28 2.01 -9.50
C PHE A 96 -3.24 2.25 -11.01
N VAL A 97 -3.13 1.20 -11.83
CA VAL A 97 -3.09 1.30 -13.29
C VAL A 97 -4.39 1.90 -13.83
N ILE A 98 -5.55 1.46 -13.34
CA ILE A 98 -6.84 2.00 -13.77
C ILE A 98 -6.94 3.50 -13.48
N ILE A 99 -6.60 3.93 -12.27
CA ILE A 99 -6.66 5.35 -11.90
C ILE A 99 -5.61 6.14 -12.67
N ALA A 100 -4.40 5.62 -12.82
CA ALA A 100 -3.34 6.29 -13.55
C ALA A 100 -3.68 6.50 -15.04
N LEU A 101 -4.40 5.56 -15.67
CA LEU A 101 -4.92 5.71 -17.03
C LEU A 101 -6.05 6.73 -17.10
N ILE A 102 -7.05 6.65 -16.21
CA ILE A 102 -8.20 7.58 -16.19
C ILE A 102 -7.75 9.01 -15.92
N CYS A 103 -6.78 9.20 -15.03
CA CYS A 103 -6.28 10.50 -14.62
C CYS A 103 -5.08 10.98 -15.45
N HIS A 104 -4.64 10.20 -16.44
CA HIS A 104 -3.47 10.49 -17.29
C HIS A 104 -2.22 10.87 -16.46
N TRP A 105 -1.98 10.11 -15.40
CA TRP A 105 -0.90 10.34 -14.43
C TRP A 105 0.50 10.08 -14.98
N ILE A 106 0.60 9.12 -15.89
CA ILE A 106 1.85 8.67 -16.51
C ILE A 106 1.67 8.86 -18.01
N PRO A 107 2.67 9.38 -18.74
CA PRO A 107 2.57 9.47 -20.20
C PRO A 107 2.43 8.09 -20.82
N ASP A 108 1.91 8.05 -22.05
CA ASP A 108 1.80 6.83 -22.87
C ASP A 108 3.16 6.35 -23.41
N ARG A 109 4.17 6.29 -22.54
CA ARG A 109 5.46 5.66 -22.81
C ARG A 109 5.58 4.39 -21.99
N LEU A 110 5.56 3.26 -22.68
CA LEU A 110 5.67 1.91 -22.08
C LEU A 110 6.86 1.79 -21.12
N LEU A 111 8.00 2.42 -21.44
CA LEU A 111 9.19 2.38 -20.61
C LEU A 111 8.95 2.90 -19.18
N ILE A 112 8.15 3.96 -19.04
CA ILE A 112 7.86 4.57 -17.72
C ILE A 112 6.93 3.67 -16.92
N TRP A 113 5.92 3.09 -17.57
CA TRP A 113 5.05 2.09 -16.96
C TRP A 113 5.84 0.89 -16.45
N ILE A 114 6.80 0.39 -17.23
CA ILE A 114 7.67 -0.72 -16.82
C ILE A 114 8.51 -0.33 -15.60
N LEU A 115 9.10 0.88 -15.57
CA LEU A 115 9.89 1.34 -14.43
C LEU A 115 9.05 1.46 -13.14
N VAL A 116 7.83 2.00 -13.25
CA VAL A 116 6.91 2.13 -12.11
C VAL A 116 6.51 0.76 -11.59
N LEU A 117 6.12 -0.16 -12.47
CA LEU A 117 5.75 -1.52 -12.09
C LEU A 117 6.94 -2.30 -11.51
N ALA A 118 8.14 -2.11 -12.06
CA ALA A 118 9.36 -2.75 -11.57
C ALA A 118 9.73 -2.25 -10.16
N SER A 119 9.71 -0.93 -9.94
CA SER A 119 9.98 -0.32 -8.63
C SER A 119 8.98 -0.80 -7.58
N TYR A 120 7.69 -0.79 -7.93
CA TYR A 120 6.63 -1.25 -7.04
C TYR A 120 6.78 -2.73 -6.69
N SER A 121 7.04 -3.58 -7.68
CA SER A 121 7.30 -5.02 -7.49
C SER A 121 8.50 -5.26 -6.59
N LEU A 122 9.62 -4.56 -6.82
CA LEU A 122 10.82 -4.70 -6.01
C LEU A 122 10.58 -4.30 -4.56
N SER A 123 9.92 -3.15 -4.33
CA SER A 123 9.59 -2.67 -2.98
C SER A 123 8.74 -3.66 -2.20
N THR A 124 7.86 -4.38 -2.90
CA THR A 124 6.97 -5.34 -2.26
C THR A 124 7.61 -6.68 -2.02
N VAL A 125 8.46 -7.16 -2.93
CA VAL A 125 9.27 -8.35 -2.66
C VAL A 125 10.09 -8.12 -1.39
N ILE A 126 10.73 -6.96 -1.25
CA ILE A 126 11.47 -6.59 -0.03
C ILE A 126 10.55 -6.56 1.19
N SER A 127 9.38 -5.93 1.10
CA SER A 127 8.41 -5.87 2.20
C SER A 127 7.93 -7.26 2.63
N ILE A 128 7.60 -8.14 1.68
CA ILE A 128 7.19 -9.52 1.94
C ILE A 128 8.31 -10.30 2.63
N LEU A 129 9.55 -10.17 2.14
CA LEU A 129 10.70 -10.85 2.74
C LEU A 129 10.88 -10.39 4.20
N ILE A 130 10.86 -9.08 4.46
CA ILE A 130 10.97 -8.53 5.81
C ILE A 130 9.86 -9.07 6.70
N THR A 131 8.60 -9.04 6.25
CA THR A 131 7.48 -9.60 7.01
C THR A 131 7.67 -11.07 7.29
N HIS A 132 8.06 -11.87 6.30
CA HIS A 132 8.26 -13.30 6.48
C HIS A 132 9.35 -13.62 7.50
N PHE A 133 10.50 -12.94 7.44
CA PHE A 133 11.58 -13.11 8.41
C PHE A 133 11.17 -12.67 9.81
N PHE A 134 10.40 -11.59 9.92
CA PHE A 134 9.96 -11.07 11.22
C PHE A 134 8.89 -11.97 11.85
N THR A 135 7.88 -12.39 11.07
CA THR A 135 6.83 -13.31 11.54
C THR A 135 7.41 -14.64 12.00
N LYS A 136 8.38 -15.21 11.27
CA LYS A 136 9.04 -16.45 11.70
C LYS A 136 9.73 -16.32 13.07
N LYS A 137 10.43 -15.20 13.30
CA LYS A 137 11.08 -14.93 14.60
C LYS A 137 10.06 -14.73 15.73
N GLU A 138 8.94 -14.09 15.43
CA GLU A 138 7.88 -13.85 16.40
C GLU A 138 7.13 -15.15 16.75
N ASP A 139 6.88 -16.00 15.77
CA ASP A 139 6.31 -17.35 15.94
C ASP A 139 7.22 -18.24 16.80
N GLU A 140 8.53 -18.23 16.56
CA GLU A 140 9.51 -18.96 17.39
C GLU A 140 9.48 -18.48 18.85
N LYS A 141 9.42 -17.17 19.06
CA LYS A 141 9.36 -16.56 20.40
C LYS A 141 8.04 -16.88 21.13
N LEU A 142 6.92 -16.88 20.42
CA LEU A 142 5.61 -17.23 20.97
C LEU A 142 5.54 -18.71 21.36
N ASN A 143 6.07 -19.60 20.51
CA ASN A 143 6.13 -21.03 20.81
C ASN A 143 7.00 -21.33 22.03
N ASP A 144 8.14 -20.65 22.17
CA ASP A 144 9.01 -20.79 23.36
C ASP A 144 8.32 -20.27 24.65
N ALA A 145 7.57 -19.17 24.56
CA ALA A 145 6.78 -18.67 25.68
C ALA A 145 5.63 -19.63 26.07
N LEU A 146 4.96 -20.24 25.08
CA LEU A 146 3.90 -21.22 25.31
C LEU A 146 4.44 -22.51 25.95
N ALA A 147 5.59 -23.00 25.51
CA ALA A 147 6.25 -24.17 26.10
C ALA A 147 6.55 -23.95 27.60
N LYS A 148 7.10 -22.78 27.96
CA LYS A 148 7.39 -22.41 29.37
C LYS A 148 6.13 -22.31 30.24
N ILE A 149 5.02 -21.83 29.69
CA ILE A 149 3.73 -21.77 30.42
C ILE A 149 3.18 -23.19 30.62
N GLN A 150 3.28 -24.05 29.61
CA GLN A 150 2.83 -25.44 29.70
C GLN A 150 3.64 -26.25 30.72
N GLU A 151 4.97 -26.06 30.78
CA GLU A 151 5.83 -26.67 31.80
C GLU A 151 5.44 -26.22 33.21
N ARG A 152 5.26 -24.91 33.45
CA ARG A 152 4.80 -24.38 34.74
C ARG A 152 3.39 -24.80 35.14
N SER A 153 2.54 -25.21 34.20
CA SER A 153 1.18 -25.68 34.48
C SER A 153 1.10 -27.16 34.87
N LYS A 154 2.19 -27.90 34.70
CA LYS A 154 2.28 -29.34 35.01
C LYS A 154 2.99 -29.63 36.35
N GLU A 155 3.66 -28.64 36.93
CA GLU A 155 4.17 -28.64 38.32
C GLU A 155 3.07 -28.23 39.31
#